data_AF-S5NGS5-F1
#
_entry.id   AF-S5NGS5-F1
#
_cell.length_a   1.000
_cell.length_b   1.000
_cell.length_c   1.000
_cell.angle_alpha   90.00
_cell.angle_beta   90.00
_cell.angle_gamma   90.00
#
_symmetry.space_group_name_H-M   'P 1'
#
loop_
_entity.id
_entity.type
_entity.pdbx_description
1 polymer ?
#
loop_
_entity_poly.entity_id
_entity_poly.type
_entity_poly.pdbx_seq_one_letter_code
_entity_poly.pdbx_strand_id
1 'polypeptide(L)'
;MKRLLFLLMMISFTPLSNAACSATLTNTKEYTIQSDSLMLGGEESAIISNAFTDSTCENNDVVSKLETSEYIIGMGPDNSVKLRLKVEWQSGSEISMQNKNGVFEGPYKITVSEISSLEAVTVSANGGYSVSIDNIAVMSGAKNQWGGREWIVFILRYIGCWGNRECVANVIADLNGKGVYKANLTINYNRKETTCAPQNLTITLDPVPMTKLRAKGEVSEFSKQGDIILDCKNQVRNATLTSRQISVNLRSDLVWDENESVLKPDNDNGVGFILRDSNRSLLKINKGTAINSIFKTYAKGSAVNAVESIPVFATYYVLDPAKIKAGPLQSKALIVVSYN
;
A
#
# COMPACT_ATOMS: atom_id res chain seq x y z
N MET A 1 -36.25 7.89 0.25
CA MET A 1 -37.41 8.12 1.14
C MET A 1 -37.14 7.94 2.65
N LYS A 2 -36.09 7.22 3.09
CA LYS A 2 -35.71 7.15 4.53
C LYS A 2 -34.97 8.39 5.08
N ARG A 3 -34.45 9.30 4.23
CA ARG A 3 -33.73 10.51 4.65
C ARG A 3 -34.62 11.73 4.90
N LEU A 4 -35.84 11.76 4.35
CA LEU A 4 -36.80 12.86 4.57
C LEU A 4 -37.54 12.73 5.91
N LEU A 5 -37.68 11.50 6.42
CA LEU A 5 -38.37 11.23 7.69
C LEU A 5 -37.55 11.63 8.93
N PHE A 6 -36.22 11.72 8.80
CA PHE A 6 -35.33 12.16 9.88
C PHE A 6 -35.39 13.68 10.10
N LEU A 7 -35.78 14.45 9.07
CA LEU A 7 -35.90 15.91 9.14
C LEU A 7 -37.09 16.38 9.99
N LEU A 8 -38.13 15.55 10.15
CA LEU A 8 -39.33 15.92 10.90
C LEU A 8 -39.26 15.62 12.41
N MET A 9 -38.36 14.74 12.85
CA MET A 9 -38.36 14.24 14.24
C MET A 9 -37.52 15.07 15.22
N MET A 10 -36.82 16.11 14.73
CA MET A 10 -35.95 16.98 15.55
C MET A 10 -36.56 18.35 15.88
N ILE A 11 -37.81 18.61 15.47
CA ILE A 11 -38.46 19.92 15.60
C ILE A 11 -39.28 20.05 16.90
N SER A 12 -39.46 18.98 17.67
CA SER A 12 -40.40 18.98 18.78
C SER A 12 -39.72 19.07 20.16
N PHE A 13 -39.82 20.28 20.74
CA PHE A 13 -39.92 20.62 22.18
C PHE A 13 -38.78 21.39 22.90
N THR A 14 -39.02 22.70 23.03
CA THR A 14 -38.74 23.63 24.19
C THR A 14 -37.31 24.12 24.47
N PRO A 15 -37.15 25.12 25.36
CA PRO A 15 -37.43 26.55 25.21
C PRO A 15 -36.14 27.39 25.09
N LEU A 16 -36.30 28.66 24.71
CA LEU A 16 -35.26 29.68 24.64
C LEU A 16 -34.65 29.96 26.03
N SER A 17 -33.41 29.51 26.29
CA SER A 17 -32.30 30.29 26.91
C SER A 17 -31.17 29.42 27.52
N ASN A 18 -29.95 29.94 27.34
CA ASN A 18 -28.67 29.69 28.01
C ASN A 18 -27.64 28.85 27.24
N ALA A 19 -26.41 29.33 27.34
CA ALA A 19 -25.38 29.32 26.32
C ALA A 19 -24.98 27.91 25.92
N ALA A 20 -24.98 27.63 24.61
CA ALA A 20 -24.21 26.52 24.13
C ALA A 20 -22.74 26.78 24.42
N CYS A 21 -22.03 25.73 24.78
CA CYS A 21 -20.59 25.69 24.71
C CYS A 21 -20.04 26.54 23.55
N SER A 22 -19.11 27.43 23.83
CA SER A 22 -18.70 28.51 22.92
C SER A 22 -17.24 28.38 22.46
N ALA A 23 -16.47 27.48 23.06
CA ALA A 23 -15.06 27.34 22.74
C ALA A 23 -14.84 26.84 21.31
N THR A 24 -13.67 27.16 20.76
CA THR A 24 -13.16 26.56 19.52
C THR A 24 -11.93 25.76 19.87
N LEU A 25 -12.07 24.44 19.93
CA LEU A 25 -11.00 23.53 20.35
C LEU A 25 -10.61 22.63 19.17
N THR A 26 -9.31 22.36 19.05
CA THR A 26 -8.78 21.43 18.06
C THR A 26 -7.83 20.48 18.75
N ASN A 27 -8.08 19.19 18.60
CA ASN A 27 -7.20 18.14 19.11
C ASN A 27 -6.71 17.28 17.95
N THR A 28 -5.44 16.91 18.01
CA THR A 28 -4.82 16.04 17.01
C THR A 28 -4.45 14.73 17.68
N LYS A 29 -4.78 13.61 17.01
CA LYS A 29 -4.31 12.28 17.38
C LYS A 29 -3.43 11.71 16.28
N GLU A 30 -2.57 10.80 16.68
CA GLU A 30 -1.80 9.99 15.76
C GLU A 30 -2.34 8.57 15.73
N TYR A 31 -2.40 7.99 14.55
CA TYR A 31 -2.71 6.58 14.35
C TYR A 31 -1.66 5.97 13.43
N THR A 32 -1.05 4.86 13.88
CA THR A 32 -0.10 4.13 13.06
C THR A 32 -0.75 2.87 12.53
N ILE A 33 -0.94 2.81 11.22
CA ILE A 33 -1.40 1.62 10.51
C ILE A 33 -0.31 0.56 10.56
N GLN A 34 -0.67 -0.64 11.01
CA GLN A 34 0.19 -1.81 10.96
C GLN A 34 -0.13 -2.59 9.69
N SER A 35 0.78 -2.53 8.71
CA SER A 35 0.51 -2.97 7.33
C SER A 35 -0.01 -4.39 7.16
N ASP A 36 0.25 -5.27 8.13
CA ASP A 36 0.03 -6.70 8.02
C ASP A 36 -1.42 -7.10 7.70
N SER A 37 -2.41 -6.33 8.15
CA SER A 37 -3.83 -6.61 7.89
C SER A 37 -4.29 -6.08 6.53
N LEU A 38 -3.70 -4.98 6.07
CA LEU A 38 -4.03 -4.34 4.79
C LEU A 38 -3.41 -5.06 3.59
N MET A 39 -2.22 -5.66 3.76
CA MET A 39 -1.48 -6.34 2.69
C MET A 39 -2.20 -7.52 2.05
N LEU A 40 -3.24 -8.05 2.70
CA LEU A 40 -4.05 -9.18 2.23
C LEU A 40 -5.35 -8.74 1.55
N GLY A 41 -5.46 -7.46 1.15
CA GLY A 41 -6.74 -6.89 0.70
C GLY A 41 -7.77 -6.83 1.82
N GLY A 42 -7.31 -6.89 3.07
CA GLY A 42 -8.14 -6.77 4.26
C GLY A 42 -8.36 -5.33 4.68
N GLU A 43 -9.19 -5.16 5.70
CA GLU A 43 -9.44 -3.86 6.33
C GLU A 43 -8.82 -3.82 7.73
N GLU A 44 -8.34 -2.65 8.12
CA GLU A 44 -7.93 -2.36 9.49
C GLU A 44 -8.89 -1.36 10.11
N SER A 45 -9.23 -1.51 11.38
CA SER A 45 -10.15 -0.60 12.06
C SER A 45 -9.65 -0.21 13.43
N ALA A 46 -9.88 1.05 13.80
CA ALA A 46 -9.58 1.54 15.14
C ALA A 46 -10.62 2.56 15.59
N ILE A 47 -10.87 2.63 16.89
CA ILE A 47 -11.69 3.68 17.51
C ILE A 47 -10.73 4.74 18.03
N ILE A 48 -10.90 5.97 17.55
CA ILE A 48 -10.15 7.14 17.98
C ILE A 48 -11.08 8.01 18.81
N SER A 49 -10.59 8.44 19.97
CA SER A 49 -11.31 9.37 20.85
C SER A 49 -10.48 10.61 21.13
N ASN A 50 -11.14 11.76 21.01
CA ASN A 50 -10.60 13.06 21.38
C ASN A 50 -11.41 13.60 22.55
N ALA A 51 -10.71 13.90 23.65
CA ALA A 51 -11.31 14.54 24.82
C ALA A 51 -11.26 16.05 24.68
N PHE A 52 -12.41 16.69 24.84
CA PHE A 52 -12.54 18.14 24.84
C PHE A 52 -12.95 18.62 26.23
N THR A 53 -12.48 19.81 26.59
CA THR A 53 -12.83 20.47 27.85
C THR A 53 -13.22 21.89 27.53
N ASP A 54 -14.51 22.18 27.63
CA ASP A 54 -15.07 23.51 27.46
C ASP A 54 -15.82 23.91 28.72
N SER A 55 -15.22 24.78 29.52
CA SER A 55 -15.81 25.31 30.76
C SER A 55 -17.04 26.20 30.53
N THR A 56 -17.35 26.55 29.28
CA THR A 56 -18.54 27.32 28.94
C THR A 56 -19.78 26.45 28.71
N CYS A 57 -19.64 25.12 28.69
CA CYS A 57 -20.78 24.21 28.64
C CYS A 57 -21.53 24.13 29.97
N GLU A 58 -22.85 24.18 29.92
CA GLU A 58 -23.75 23.96 31.06
C GLU A 58 -24.38 22.56 31.04
N ASN A 59 -25.02 22.15 32.15
CA ASN A 59 -25.55 20.79 32.32
C ASN A 59 -26.72 20.42 31.39
N ASN A 60 -27.40 21.40 30.80
CA ASN A 60 -28.50 21.19 29.84
C ASN A 60 -28.03 21.26 28.37
N ASP A 61 -26.74 21.50 28.13
CA ASP A 61 -26.21 21.64 26.78
C ASP A 61 -26.13 20.31 26.02
N VAL A 62 -26.15 20.44 24.69
CA VAL A 62 -26.01 19.33 23.76
C VAL A 62 -24.95 19.68 22.71
N VAL A 63 -23.97 18.80 22.56
CA VAL A 63 -22.99 18.86 21.48
C VAL A 63 -23.45 17.93 20.36
N SER A 64 -23.64 18.46 19.16
CA SER A 64 -24.04 17.72 17.96
C SER A 64 -22.83 17.29 17.14
N LYS A 65 -22.86 16.06 16.65
CA LYS A 65 -21.85 15.49 15.75
C LYS A 65 -22.22 15.76 14.31
N LEU A 66 -21.29 16.33 13.53
CA LEU A 66 -21.51 16.58 12.11
C LEU A 66 -21.26 15.34 11.27
N GLU A 67 -21.74 15.32 10.03
CA GLU A 67 -21.50 14.21 9.11
C GLU A 67 -19.99 14.07 8.84
N THR A 68 -19.52 12.82 8.83
CA THR A 68 -18.13 12.45 8.58
C THR A 68 -17.94 12.17 7.09
N SER A 69 -16.69 12.12 6.64
CA SER A 69 -16.35 11.94 5.23
C SER A 69 -15.45 10.73 5.02
N GLU A 70 -15.43 10.23 3.79
CA GLU A 70 -14.46 9.24 3.34
C GLU A 70 -13.31 9.94 2.61
N TYR A 71 -12.10 9.43 2.77
CA TYR A 71 -10.89 9.99 2.18
C TYR A 71 -10.13 8.93 1.39
N ILE A 72 -9.46 9.36 0.32
CA ILE A 72 -8.50 8.56 -0.42
C ILE A 72 -7.13 9.15 -0.18
N ILE A 73 -6.30 8.39 0.51
CA ILE A 73 -5.03 8.84 1.01
C ILE A 73 -3.92 8.24 0.17
N GLY A 74 -3.05 9.09 -0.35
CA GLY A 74 -1.84 8.70 -1.05
C GLY A 74 -0.66 8.66 -0.07
N MET A 75 0.01 7.51 -0.01
CA MET A 75 1.18 7.26 0.82
C MET A 75 2.36 6.85 -0.06
N GLY A 76 3.57 7.12 0.41
CA GLY A 76 4.82 6.82 -0.27
C GLY A 76 5.14 7.78 -1.41
N PRO A 77 6.31 7.60 -2.07
CA PRO A 77 6.69 8.39 -3.23
C PRO A 77 5.60 8.35 -4.30
N ASP A 78 5.27 9.52 -4.85
CA ASP A 78 4.26 9.72 -5.89
C ASP A 78 2.89 9.06 -5.61
N ASN A 79 2.51 8.92 -4.34
CA ASN A 79 1.29 8.24 -3.91
C ASN A 79 1.19 6.77 -4.38
N SER A 80 2.33 6.08 -4.44
CA SER A 80 2.46 4.68 -4.82
C SER A 80 1.55 3.72 -4.04
N VAL A 81 1.11 4.08 -2.83
CA VAL A 81 0.09 3.35 -2.09
C VAL A 81 -1.14 4.24 -1.91
N LYS A 82 -2.31 3.72 -2.30
CA LYS A 82 -3.59 4.40 -2.09
C LYS A 82 -4.41 3.65 -1.04
N LEU A 83 -4.88 4.38 -0.04
CA LEU A 83 -5.69 3.85 1.04
C LEU A 83 -7.05 4.55 1.05
N ARG A 84 -8.14 3.79 1.14
CA ARG A 84 -9.46 4.31 1.48
C ARG A 84 -9.59 4.38 2.99
N LEU A 85 -9.94 5.55 3.50
CA LEU A 85 -10.22 5.80 4.91
C LEU A 85 -11.69 6.17 5.06
N LYS A 86 -12.47 5.28 5.67
CA LYS A 86 -13.85 5.52 6.06
C LYS A 86 -13.92 5.93 7.52
N VAL A 87 -14.68 6.98 7.82
CA VAL A 87 -14.82 7.56 9.16
C VAL A 87 -16.29 7.49 9.59
N GLU A 88 -16.56 6.95 10.78
CA GLU A 88 -17.94 6.77 11.28
C GLU A 88 -18.02 7.02 12.78
N TRP A 89 -18.99 7.82 13.24
CA TRP A 89 -19.22 8.01 14.68
C TRP A 89 -19.64 6.70 15.37
N GLN A 90 -19.12 6.44 16.58
CA GLN A 90 -19.43 5.22 17.33
C GLN A 90 -20.76 5.24 18.09
N SER A 91 -21.45 6.39 18.15
CA SER A 91 -22.72 6.54 18.86
C SER A 91 -23.61 7.60 18.20
N GLY A 92 -24.80 7.81 18.75
CA GLY A 92 -25.81 8.74 18.23
C GLY A 92 -25.29 10.14 17.93
N SER A 93 -26.06 10.91 17.17
CA SER A 93 -25.65 12.22 16.62
C SER A 93 -25.40 13.31 17.66
N GLU A 94 -25.59 13.04 18.95
CA GLU A 94 -25.59 14.05 20.01
C GLU A 94 -24.92 13.54 21.29
N ILE A 95 -24.38 14.48 22.05
CA ILE A 95 -23.75 14.25 23.35
C ILE A 95 -24.39 15.22 24.34
N SER A 96 -25.14 14.69 25.31
CA SER A 96 -25.63 15.48 26.45
C SER A 96 -24.47 15.87 27.37
N MET A 97 -24.45 17.13 27.82
CA MET A 97 -23.49 17.68 28.79
C MET A 97 -23.93 17.47 30.25
N GLN A 98 -25.06 16.80 30.48
CA GLN A 98 -25.56 16.54 31.83
C GLN A 98 -24.53 15.80 32.69
N ASN A 99 -24.17 16.42 33.82
CA ASN A 99 -23.19 15.91 34.78
C ASN A 99 -21.77 15.72 34.19
N LYS A 100 -21.45 16.41 33.09
CA LYS A 100 -20.14 16.29 32.43
C LYS A 100 -19.17 17.41 32.75
N ASN A 101 -19.64 18.52 33.35
CA ASN A 101 -18.82 19.69 33.69
C ASN A 101 -17.93 20.17 32.53
N GLY A 102 -18.49 20.17 31.31
CA GLY A 102 -17.77 20.60 30.11
C GLY A 102 -16.74 19.61 29.55
N VAL A 103 -16.61 18.41 30.12
CA VAL A 103 -15.69 17.36 29.65
C VAL A 103 -16.45 16.31 28.85
N PHE A 104 -16.07 16.11 27.59
CA PHE A 104 -16.73 15.12 26.74
C PHE A 104 -15.81 14.56 25.67
N GLU A 105 -16.20 13.41 25.11
CA GLU A 105 -15.51 12.75 24.02
C GLU A 105 -16.45 12.45 22.86
N GLY A 106 -15.92 12.59 21.64
CA GLY A 106 -16.55 12.10 20.42
C GLY A 106 -15.73 10.96 19.83
N PRO A 107 -15.97 9.69 20.20
CA PRO A 107 -15.27 8.58 19.59
C PRO A 107 -15.81 8.31 18.18
N TYR A 108 -14.89 8.19 17.21
CA TYR A 108 -15.17 7.75 15.85
C TYR A 108 -14.33 6.54 15.48
N LYS A 109 -14.89 5.65 14.67
CA LYS A 109 -14.18 4.54 14.07
C LYS A 109 -13.60 4.99 12.75
N ILE A 110 -12.34 4.66 12.55
CA ILE A 110 -11.71 4.64 11.25
C ILE A 110 -11.68 3.20 10.73
N THR A 111 -11.95 3.04 9.44
CA THR A 111 -11.73 1.80 8.70
C THR A 111 -10.84 2.12 7.52
N VAL A 112 -9.70 1.44 7.43
CA VAL A 112 -8.68 1.62 6.39
C VAL A 112 -8.66 0.39 5.49
N SER A 113 -8.59 0.59 4.18
CA SER A 113 -8.39 -0.48 3.20
C SER A 113 -7.47 -0.02 2.08
N GLU A 114 -6.65 -0.92 1.53
CA GLU A 114 -5.84 -0.60 0.35
C GLU A 114 -6.71 -0.68 -0.91
N ILE A 115 -6.58 0.31 -1.81
CA ILE A 115 -7.33 0.35 -3.07
C ILE A 115 -6.38 0.29 -4.26
N SER A 116 -6.72 -0.54 -5.25
CA SER A 116 -5.99 -0.64 -6.52
C SER A 116 -6.62 0.21 -7.64
N SER A 117 -7.56 1.09 -7.30
CA SER A 117 -8.35 1.85 -8.28
C SER A 117 -7.61 3.09 -8.79
N LEU A 118 -8.04 3.55 -9.97
CA LEU A 118 -7.61 4.82 -10.56
C LEU A 118 -8.21 6.04 -9.85
N GLU A 119 -8.91 5.86 -8.72
CA GLU A 119 -9.48 6.97 -7.95
C GLU A 119 -8.40 7.99 -7.58
N ALA A 120 -8.76 9.27 -7.67
CA ALA A 120 -7.87 10.37 -7.34
C ALA A 120 -7.62 10.43 -5.84
N VAL A 121 -6.38 10.69 -5.45
CA VAL A 121 -6.01 10.91 -4.05
C VAL A 121 -6.61 12.23 -3.59
N THR A 122 -7.34 12.19 -2.48
CA THR A 122 -7.87 13.40 -1.83
C THR A 122 -6.85 14.03 -0.90
N VAL A 123 -5.99 13.24 -0.26
CA VAL A 123 -4.92 13.74 0.64
C VAL A 123 -3.62 12.99 0.37
N SER A 124 -2.56 13.72 0.02
CA SER A 124 -1.23 13.15 -0.25
C SER A 124 -0.29 13.35 0.94
N ALA A 125 0.42 12.29 1.33
CA ALA A 125 1.61 12.39 2.14
C ALA A 125 2.72 13.00 1.28
N ASN A 126 2.96 14.31 1.38
CA ASN A 126 3.93 15.09 0.60
C ASN A 126 5.36 14.48 0.55
N GLY A 127 5.56 13.42 -0.24
CA GLY A 127 6.80 12.65 -0.34
C GLY A 127 7.05 11.61 0.76
N GLY A 128 6.06 11.27 1.60
CA GLY A 128 6.27 10.43 2.79
C GLY A 128 5.22 9.35 3.05
N TYR A 129 5.30 8.69 4.21
CA TYR A 129 4.32 7.69 4.68
C TYR A 129 3.48 8.21 5.87
N SER A 130 3.36 9.52 5.98
CA SER A 130 2.58 10.19 7.02
C SER A 130 1.75 11.30 6.41
N VAL A 131 0.51 11.41 6.83
CA VAL A 131 -0.44 12.39 6.33
C VAL A 131 -1.33 12.90 7.45
N SER A 132 -1.54 14.21 7.50
CA SER A 132 -2.44 14.85 8.45
C SER A 132 -3.73 15.25 7.74
N ILE A 133 -4.85 14.77 8.27
CA ILE A 133 -6.20 15.12 7.83
C ILE A 133 -6.81 16.03 8.89
N ASP A 134 -6.95 17.30 8.52
CA ASP A 134 -7.62 18.29 9.36
C ASP A 134 -9.13 18.08 9.32
N ASN A 135 -9.79 18.35 10.44
CA ASN A 135 -11.25 18.32 10.57
C ASN A 135 -11.84 16.95 10.17
N ILE A 136 -11.13 15.86 10.43
CA ILE A 136 -11.56 14.50 10.08
C ILE A 136 -12.91 14.15 10.73
N ALA A 137 -13.14 14.71 11.93
CA ALA A 137 -14.41 14.65 12.62
C ALA A 137 -14.66 15.98 13.32
N VAL A 138 -15.88 16.51 13.19
CA VAL A 138 -16.24 17.83 13.72
C VAL A 138 -17.53 17.73 14.52
N MET A 139 -17.55 18.40 15.67
CA MET A 139 -18.74 18.55 16.50
C MET A 139 -19.01 20.03 16.73
N SER A 140 -20.27 20.35 17.00
CA SER A 140 -20.74 21.71 17.21
C SER A 140 -21.61 21.80 18.46
N GLY A 141 -21.36 22.81 19.29
CA GLY A 141 -22.26 23.25 20.33
C GLY A 141 -23.41 24.11 19.80
N ALA A 142 -23.33 24.66 18.59
CA ALA A 142 -24.23 25.72 18.12
C ALA A 142 -25.74 25.37 18.02
N LYS A 143 -26.18 24.12 18.25
CA LYS A 143 -27.60 23.71 18.17
C LYS A 143 -28.53 24.56 19.05
N ASN A 144 -28.04 25.10 20.17
CA ASN A 144 -28.80 25.98 21.07
C ASN A 144 -28.43 27.47 21.00
N GLN A 145 -27.38 27.89 20.27
CA GLN A 145 -27.10 29.32 20.04
C GLN A 145 -27.84 29.88 18.83
N TRP A 146 -28.17 29.02 17.87
CA TRP A 146 -28.72 29.42 16.58
C TRP A 146 -30.22 29.18 16.55
N GLY A 147 -30.97 30.09 15.93
CA GLY A 147 -32.36 29.79 15.61
C GLY A 147 -32.41 28.51 14.77
N GLY A 148 -33.38 27.61 14.98
CA GLY A 148 -33.39 26.30 14.28
C GLY A 148 -33.25 26.41 12.74
N ARG A 149 -33.66 27.53 12.15
CA ARG A 149 -33.45 27.88 10.74
C ARG A 149 -31.98 28.10 10.37
N GLU A 150 -31.20 28.80 11.19
CA GLU A 150 -29.79 29.08 10.96
C GLU A 150 -28.97 27.79 11.02
N TRP A 151 -29.28 26.91 11.98
CA TRP A 151 -28.59 25.63 12.14
C TRP A 151 -28.83 24.70 10.95
N ILE A 152 -30.05 24.67 10.43
CA ILE A 152 -30.39 23.96 9.18
C ILE A 152 -29.59 24.53 8.01
N VAL A 153 -29.47 25.86 7.89
CA VAL A 153 -28.68 26.48 6.81
C VAL A 153 -27.20 26.09 6.90
N PHE A 154 -26.62 26.01 8.11
CA PHE A 154 -25.26 25.53 8.28
C PHE A 154 -25.09 24.07 7.89
N ILE A 155 -25.96 23.17 8.35
CA ILE A 155 -25.91 21.75 7.97
C ILE A 155 -26.01 21.60 6.45
N LEU A 156 -26.92 22.34 5.81
CA LEU A 156 -27.08 22.30 4.35
C LEU A 156 -25.84 22.83 3.61
N ARG A 157 -25.20 23.89 4.10
CA ARG A 157 -23.94 24.39 3.55
C ARG A 157 -22.80 23.39 3.72
N TYR A 158 -22.69 22.80 4.91
CA TYR A 158 -21.67 21.80 5.24
C TYR A 158 -21.80 20.54 4.38
N ILE A 159 -23.02 19.98 4.28
CA ILE A 159 -23.31 18.85 3.38
C ILE A 159 -23.07 19.25 1.92
N GLY A 160 -23.47 20.48 1.54
CA GLY A 160 -23.28 21.02 0.19
C GLY A 160 -21.83 21.17 -0.25
N CYS A 161 -20.86 21.12 0.67
CA CYS A 161 -19.44 21.13 0.32
C CYS A 161 -18.96 19.83 -0.32
N TRP A 162 -19.73 18.73 -0.25
CA TRP A 162 -19.38 17.43 -0.84
C TRP A 162 -17.94 16.97 -0.52
N GLY A 163 -17.46 17.27 0.69
CA GLY A 163 -16.11 16.90 1.14
C GLY A 163 -14.96 17.76 0.57
N ASN A 164 -15.23 18.84 -0.17
CA ASN A 164 -14.20 19.78 -0.59
C ASN A 164 -13.57 20.49 0.62
N ARG A 165 -12.26 20.32 0.82
CA ARG A 165 -11.54 20.78 2.02
C ARG A 165 -11.61 22.29 2.23
N GLU A 166 -11.47 23.08 1.17
CA GLU A 166 -11.52 24.54 1.25
C GLU A 166 -12.94 25.03 1.60
N CYS A 167 -13.96 24.44 0.96
CA CYS A 167 -15.36 24.72 1.29
C CYS A 167 -15.71 24.36 2.74
N VAL A 168 -15.34 23.15 3.16
CA VAL A 168 -15.59 22.67 4.53
C VAL A 168 -14.88 23.55 5.55
N ALA A 169 -13.62 23.92 5.31
CA ALA A 169 -12.87 24.80 6.19
C ALA A 169 -13.52 26.18 6.33
N ASN A 170 -13.99 26.77 5.22
CA ASN A 170 -14.69 28.05 5.23
C ASN A 170 -16.02 27.99 5.99
N VAL A 171 -16.82 26.94 5.77
CA VAL A 171 -18.08 26.74 6.49
C VAL A 171 -17.84 26.54 7.99
N ILE A 172 -16.81 25.79 8.38
CA ILE A 172 -16.44 25.62 9.79
C ILE A 172 -15.94 26.93 10.40
N ALA A 173 -15.25 27.79 9.64
CA ALA A 173 -14.76 29.07 10.13
C ALA A 173 -15.90 30.00 10.59
N ASP A 174 -17.08 29.92 9.96
CA ASP A 174 -18.29 30.68 10.37
C ASP A 174 -18.79 30.33 11.78
N LEU A 175 -18.35 29.18 12.32
CA LEU A 175 -18.64 28.71 13.66
C LEU A 175 -17.54 29.04 14.70
N ASN A 176 -16.42 29.68 14.31
CA ASN A 176 -15.39 30.05 15.28
C ASN A 176 -15.96 30.95 16.39
N GLY A 177 -15.68 30.59 17.65
CA GLY A 177 -16.24 31.24 18.84
C GLY A 177 -17.70 30.91 19.13
N LYS A 178 -18.31 29.96 18.40
CA LYS A 178 -19.71 29.54 18.54
C LYS A 178 -19.84 28.05 18.90
N GLY A 179 -18.82 27.48 19.55
CA GLY A 179 -18.81 26.08 19.97
C GLY A 179 -18.44 25.12 18.86
N VAL A 180 -17.15 24.97 18.56
CA VAL A 180 -16.64 24.05 17.54
C VAL A 180 -15.52 23.19 18.09
N TYR A 181 -15.65 21.89 17.89
CA TYR A 181 -14.68 20.90 18.33
C TYR A 181 -14.19 20.12 17.14
N LYS A 182 -12.92 20.32 16.80
CA LYS A 182 -12.25 19.72 15.65
C LYS A 182 -11.35 18.60 16.11
N ALA A 183 -11.54 17.42 15.54
CA ALA A 183 -10.55 16.36 15.58
C ALA A 183 -9.71 16.43 14.30
N ASN A 184 -8.39 16.38 14.46
CA ASN A 184 -7.44 16.13 13.41
C ASN A 184 -6.84 14.73 13.62
N LEU A 185 -6.47 14.07 12.53
CA LEU A 185 -5.82 12.77 12.59
C LEU A 185 -4.57 12.77 11.70
N THR A 186 -3.43 12.51 12.31
CA THR A 186 -2.21 12.15 11.59
C THR A 186 -2.16 10.63 11.46
N ILE A 187 -2.09 10.15 10.24
CA ILE A 187 -1.99 8.72 9.93
C ILE A 187 -0.56 8.44 9.49
N ASN A 188 0.11 7.56 10.22
CA ASN A 188 1.41 7.02 9.88
C ASN A 188 1.22 5.62 9.29
N TYR A 189 1.89 5.34 8.17
CA TYR A 189 1.83 4.03 7.52
C TYR A 189 3.17 3.33 7.58
N ASN A 190 3.32 2.39 8.52
CA ASN A 190 4.54 1.61 8.65
C ASN A 190 4.49 0.39 7.72
N ARG A 191 4.73 0.62 6.43
CA ARG A 191 4.72 -0.44 5.42
C ARG A 191 5.96 -1.31 5.55
N LYS A 192 5.78 -2.59 5.90
CA LYS A 192 6.83 -3.60 5.69
C LYS A 192 6.72 -4.16 4.28
N GLU A 193 7.81 -4.05 3.53
CA GLU A 193 7.86 -4.57 2.18
C GLU A 193 8.72 -5.84 2.09
N THR A 194 8.17 -6.93 1.56
CA THR A 194 8.88 -8.20 1.35
C THR A 194 10.08 -8.00 0.43
N THR A 195 11.24 -8.48 0.84
CA THR A 195 12.49 -8.38 0.06
C THR A 195 13.14 -9.74 -0.06
N CYS A 196 13.53 -10.16 -1.25
CA CYS A 196 14.30 -11.37 -1.53
C CYS A 196 15.69 -11.03 -2.11
N ALA A 197 16.75 -11.53 -1.48
CA ALA A 197 18.11 -11.38 -1.98
C ALA A 197 18.58 -12.69 -2.65
N PRO A 198 19.09 -12.65 -3.89
CA PRO A 198 19.64 -13.84 -4.53
C PRO A 198 21.02 -14.18 -3.96
N GLN A 199 21.30 -15.46 -3.79
CA GLN A 199 22.65 -15.96 -3.51
C GLN A 199 23.44 -16.23 -4.81
N ASN A 200 24.77 -16.25 -4.69
CA ASN A 200 25.62 -16.64 -5.81
C ASN A 200 25.43 -18.14 -6.13
N LEU A 201 25.25 -18.46 -7.41
CA LEU A 201 25.13 -19.82 -7.91
C LEU A 201 26.28 -20.14 -8.85
N THR A 202 26.92 -21.30 -8.66
CA THR A 202 27.87 -21.88 -9.62
C THR A 202 27.37 -23.25 -10.03
N ILE A 203 27.19 -23.46 -11.33
CA ILE A 203 26.80 -24.76 -11.91
C ILE A 203 27.99 -25.30 -12.68
N THR A 204 28.51 -26.45 -12.24
CA THR A 204 29.63 -27.13 -12.91
C THR A 204 29.09 -28.27 -13.75
N LEU A 205 29.23 -28.17 -15.07
CA LEU A 205 28.88 -29.25 -16.00
C LEU A 205 29.99 -30.31 -16.04
N ASP A 206 29.59 -31.56 -16.26
CA ASP A 206 30.55 -32.64 -16.50
C ASP A 206 31.32 -32.38 -17.81
N PRO A 207 32.57 -32.84 -17.93
CA PRO A 207 33.31 -32.72 -19.17
C PRO A 207 32.61 -33.42 -20.34
N VAL A 208 32.56 -32.75 -21.50
CA VAL A 208 31.95 -33.29 -22.72
C VAL A 208 33.03 -33.66 -23.76
N PRO A 209 33.01 -34.88 -24.32
CA PRO A 209 33.93 -35.24 -25.40
C PRO A 209 33.69 -34.40 -26.66
N MET A 210 34.76 -33.96 -27.32
CA MET A 210 34.66 -33.18 -28.57
C MET A 210 33.86 -33.88 -29.69
N THR A 211 33.80 -35.20 -29.70
CA THR A 211 33.02 -35.98 -30.68
C THR A 211 31.52 -35.69 -30.60
N LYS A 212 31.02 -35.26 -29.44
CA LYS A 212 29.62 -34.90 -29.19
C LYS A 212 29.28 -33.45 -29.55
N LEU A 213 30.27 -32.64 -29.91
CA LEU A 213 30.11 -31.20 -30.18
C LEU A 213 30.13 -30.85 -31.68
N ARG A 214 29.93 -31.83 -32.57
CA ARG A 214 30.13 -31.67 -34.02
C ARG A 214 28.99 -30.95 -34.75
N ALA A 215 27.80 -30.91 -34.15
CA ALA A 215 26.62 -30.31 -34.75
C ALA A 215 26.20 -29.06 -33.97
N LYS A 216 25.80 -28.00 -34.69
CA LYS A 216 25.25 -26.78 -34.10
C LYS A 216 23.96 -27.12 -33.34
N GLY A 217 23.79 -26.58 -32.13
CA GLY A 217 22.61 -26.81 -31.29
C GLY A 217 22.90 -27.34 -29.89
N GLU A 218 21.85 -27.73 -29.19
CA GLU A 218 21.90 -28.20 -27.79
C GLU A 218 22.53 -29.60 -27.68
N VAL A 219 23.29 -29.81 -26.60
CA VAL A 219 23.92 -31.09 -26.26
C VAL A 219 23.24 -31.66 -25.01
N SER A 220 21.99 -32.08 -25.14
CA SER A 220 21.07 -32.40 -24.03
C SER A 220 21.52 -33.55 -23.11
N GLU A 221 22.46 -34.39 -23.53
CA GLU A 221 23.00 -35.51 -22.76
C GLU A 221 23.78 -35.06 -21.51
N PHE A 222 24.31 -33.83 -21.52
CA PHE A 222 25.16 -33.28 -20.46
C PHE A 222 24.47 -32.12 -19.75
N SER A 223 23.54 -32.44 -18.84
CA SER A 223 22.79 -31.44 -18.07
C SER A 223 23.05 -31.57 -16.57
N LYS A 224 23.20 -30.43 -15.89
CA LYS A 224 23.25 -30.36 -14.41
C LYS A 224 22.24 -29.36 -13.90
N GLN A 225 21.60 -29.73 -12.80
CA GLN A 225 20.76 -28.81 -12.04
C GLN A 225 21.64 -27.95 -11.13
N GLY A 226 21.26 -26.68 -11.01
CA GLY A 226 21.61 -25.82 -9.89
C GLY A 226 20.36 -25.06 -9.45
N ASP A 227 20.33 -24.63 -8.21
CA ASP A 227 19.18 -23.95 -7.65
C ASP A 227 19.51 -22.49 -7.38
N ILE A 228 18.71 -21.56 -7.94
CA ILE A 228 18.78 -20.16 -7.56
C ILE A 228 18.10 -20.02 -6.20
N ILE A 229 18.89 -19.70 -5.18
CA ILE A 229 18.41 -19.50 -3.81
C ILE A 229 18.10 -18.02 -3.59
N LEU A 230 16.89 -17.74 -3.09
CA LEU A 230 16.47 -16.41 -2.68
C LEU A 230 16.19 -16.38 -1.17
N ASP A 231 16.88 -15.50 -0.45
CA ASP A 231 16.63 -15.23 0.96
C ASP A 231 15.58 -14.13 1.10
N CYS A 232 14.34 -14.52 1.39
CA CYS A 232 13.20 -13.63 1.51
C CYS A 232 12.93 -13.23 2.97
N LYS A 233 12.87 -11.91 3.22
CA LYS A 233 12.61 -11.29 4.53
C LYS A 233 11.37 -10.40 4.47
N ASN A 234 10.92 -9.98 5.66
CA ASN A 234 9.76 -9.09 5.85
C ASN A 234 8.47 -9.69 5.25
N GLN A 235 8.24 -10.98 5.53
CA GLN A 235 6.98 -11.67 5.26
C GLN A 235 5.88 -11.18 6.21
N VAL A 236 4.64 -11.19 5.74
CA VAL A 236 3.49 -10.62 6.45
C VAL A 236 2.78 -11.67 7.31
N ARG A 237 2.85 -11.56 8.65
CA ARG A 237 2.29 -12.52 9.63
C ARG A 237 2.91 -13.94 9.53
N ASN A 238 2.35 -14.88 10.30
CA ASN A 238 2.62 -16.33 10.21
C ASN A 238 2.35 -16.94 8.81
N ALA A 239 1.71 -16.19 7.92
CA ALA A 239 1.49 -16.58 6.53
C ALA A 239 2.63 -15.99 5.70
N THR A 240 3.39 -16.83 5.04
CA THR A 240 4.56 -16.49 4.23
C THR A 240 4.19 -15.72 2.95
N LEU A 241 3.55 -14.54 3.04
CA LEU A 241 2.95 -13.84 1.89
C LEU A 241 3.75 -12.60 1.45
N THR A 242 3.81 -12.34 0.14
CA THR A 242 4.50 -11.19 -0.47
C THR A 242 3.70 -9.89 -0.38
N SER A 243 4.32 -8.78 0.01
CA SER A 243 3.68 -7.45 0.05
C SER A 243 3.73 -6.69 -1.28
N ARG A 244 4.52 -7.18 -2.24
CA ARG A 244 4.81 -6.59 -3.56
C ARG A 244 5.08 -7.68 -4.57
N GLN A 245 4.98 -7.35 -5.85
CA GLN A 245 5.36 -8.30 -6.88
C GLN A 245 6.89 -8.43 -6.89
N ILE A 246 7.37 -9.67 -6.92
CA ILE A 246 8.79 -10.00 -7.00
C ILE A 246 9.01 -10.68 -8.35
N SER A 247 9.92 -10.13 -9.15
CA SER A 247 10.27 -10.67 -10.47
C SER A 247 11.75 -10.98 -10.53
N VAL A 248 12.08 -12.24 -10.80
CA VAL A 248 13.45 -12.73 -10.95
C VAL A 248 13.76 -12.82 -12.43
N ASN A 249 14.90 -12.30 -12.85
CA ASN A 249 15.38 -12.39 -14.21
C ASN A 249 16.91 -12.57 -14.25
N LEU A 250 17.43 -12.97 -15.41
CA LEU A 250 18.85 -13.16 -15.65
C LEU A 250 19.35 -12.09 -16.63
N ARG A 251 20.59 -11.63 -16.42
CA ARG A 251 21.25 -10.66 -17.30
C ARG A 251 22.69 -11.04 -17.59
N SER A 252 23.15 -10.87 -18.82
CA SER A 252 24.57 -11.00 -19.16
C SER A 252 24.94 -10.24 -20.43
N ASP A 253 26.17 -9.74 -20.50
CA ASP A 253 26.75 -9.21 -21.74
C ASP A 253 27.33 -10.31 -22.64
N LEU A 254 27.42 -11.54 -22.13
CA LEU A 254 27.88 -12.71 -22.86
C LEU A 254 26.75 -13.40 -23.65
N VAL A 255 25.54 -12.85 -23.65
CA VAL A 255 24.43 -13.38 -24.47
C VAL A 255 24.81 -13.36 -25.95
N TRP A 256 24.47 -14.43 -26.66
CA TRP A 256 24.70 -14.52 -28.09
C TRP A 256 23.67 -13.70 -28.87
N ASP A 257 24.13 -12.91 -29.84
CA ASP A 257 23.29 -11.97 -30.58
C ASP A 257 22.21 -12.64 -31.44
N GLU A 258 22.44 -13.88 -31.90
CA GLU A 258 21.46 -14.64 -32.69
C GLU A 258 20.41 -15.34 -31.81
N ASN A 259 20.68 -15.54 -30.52
CA ASN A 259 19.80 -16.30 -29.63
C ASN A 259 19.97 -15.90 -28.16
N GLU A 260 18.95 -15.22 -27.63
CA GLU A 260 18.87 -14.71 -26.25
C GLU A 260 18.84 -15.79 -25.17
N SER A 261 18.74 -17.07 -25.54
CA SER A 261 18.82 -18.20 -24.60
C SER A 261 20.22 -18.76 -24.44
N VAL A 262 21.19 -18.29 -25.23
CA VAL A 262 22.55 -18.84 -25.24
C VAL A 262 23.55 -17.85 -24.65
N LEU A 263 24.27 -18.31 -23.64
CA LEU A 263 25.44 -17.64 -23.08
C LEU A 263 26.70 -18.10 -23.79
N LYS A 264 27.41 -17.16 -24.40
CA LYS A 264 28.76 -17.39 -24.91
C LYS A 264 29.73 -17.60 -23.73
N PRO A 265 30.80 -18.36 -23.93
CA PRO A 265 31.88 -18.39 -22.96
C PRO A 265 32.61 -17.04 -22.94
N ASP A 266 33.37 -16.80 -21.88
CA ASP A 266 34.22 -15.61 -21.73
C ASP A 266 35.46 -15.62 -22.63
N ASN A 267 35.81 -16.79 -23.19
CA ASN A 267 36.84 -16.97 -24.19
C ASN A 267 36.25 -17.18 -25.60
N ASP A 268 37.08 -17.05 -26.64
CA ASP A 268 36.65 -17.33 -28.02
C ASP A 268 36.61 -18.85 -28.26
N ASN A 269 35.41 -19.43 -28.09
CA ASN A 269 35.12 -20.83 -28.34
C ASN A 269 33.74 -21.01 -29.00
N GLY A 270 33.62 -22.06 -29.81
CA GLY A 270 32.40 -22.45 -30.52
C GLY A 270 31.31 -23.09 -29.66
N VAL A 271 31.48 -23.16 -28.33
CA VAL A 271 30.54 -23.79 -27.39
C VAL A 271 30.15 -22.82 -26.30
N GLY A 272 28.86 -22.60 -26.12
CA GLY A 272 28.27 -21.84 -25.02
C GLY A 272 27.40 -22.70 -24.13
N PHE A 273 26.52 -22.04 -23.39
CA PHE A 273 25.64 -22.65 -22.40
C PHE A 273 24.21 -22.15 -22.60
N ILE A 274 23.25 -23.03 -22.34
CA ILE A 274 21.83 -22.66 -22.22
C ILE A 274 21.36 -23.00 -20.82
N LEU A 275 20.31 -22.31 -20.38
CA LEU A 275 19.62 -22.59 -19.12
C LEU A 275 18.17 -22.96 -19.39
N ARG A 276 17.63 -23.89 -18.60
CA ARG A 276 16.22 -24.30 -18.64
C ARG A 276 15.58 -24.21 -17.26
N ASP A 277 14.28 -23.94 -17.22
CA ASP A 277 13.50 -23.98 -15.98
C ASP A 277 13.12 -25.41 -15.55
N SER A 278 12.34 -25.51 -14.46
CA SER A 278 11.76 -26.77 -13.97
C SER A 278 10.92 -27.51 -15.00
N ASN A 279 10.29 -26.78 -15.93
CA ASN A 279 9.45 -27.32 -16.99
C ASN A 279 10.26 -27.65 -18.26
N ARG A 280 11.59 -27.56 -18.19
CA ARG A 280 12.52 -27.72 -19.31
C ARG A 280 12.32 -26.70 -20.43
N SER A 281 11.68 -25.56 -20.17
CA SER A 281 11.59 -24.45 -21.12
C SER A 281 12.91 -23.68 -21.17
N LEU A 282 13.32 -23.20 -22.36
CA LEU A 282 14.52 -22.37 -22.49
C LEU A 282 14.34 -21.05 -21.75
N LEU A 283 15.32 -20.71 -20.92
CA LEU A 283 15.39 -19.39 -20.31
C LEU A 283 15.95 -18.39 -21.31
N LYS A 284 15.38 -17.20 -21.32
CA LYS A 284 15.91 -16.06 -22.06
C LYS A 284 16.67 -15.17 -21.09
N ILE A 285 17.79 -14.62 -21.54
CA ILE A 285 18.71 -13.86 -20.72
C ILE A 285 18.77 -12.45 -21.29
N ASN A 286 18.52 -11.47 -20.43
CA ASN A 286 18.48 -10.08 -20.84
C ASN A 286 19.90 -9.58 -21.16
N LYS A 287 20.02 -8.77 -22.21
CA LYS A 287 21.27 -8.09 -22.60
C LYS A 287 21.15 -6.59 -22.32
N GLY A 288 22.19 -5.99 -21.73
CA GLY A 288 22.16 -4.57 -21.37
C GLY A 288 21.15 -4.26 -20.24
N THR A 289 20.57 -3.06 -20.25
CA THR A 289 19.72 -2.56 -19.15
C THR A 289 18.23 -2.89 -19.28
N ALA A 290 17.76 -3.26 -20.48
CA ALA A 290 16.36 -3.58 -20.70
C ALA A 290 15.99 -4.97 -20.14
N ILE A 291 14.85 -5.07 -19.46
CA ILE A 291 14.30 -6.33 -18.96
C ILE A 291 13.15 -6.75 -19.89
N ASN A 292 13.46 -7.62 -20.85
CA ASN A 292 12.51 -8.13 -21.84
C ASN A 292 12.01 -9.55 -21.49
N SER A 293 12.71 -10.24 -20.59
CA SER A 293 12.33 -11.56 -20.10
C SER A 293 12.36 -11.64 -18.58
N ILE A 294 11.30 -12.23 -18.02
CA ILE A 294 11.16 -12.55 -16.61
C ILE A 294 11.14 -14.08 -16.48
N PHE A 295 11.97 -14.59 -15.60
CA PHE A 295 12.12 -16.01 -15.35
C PHE A 295 11.08 -16.52 -14.34
N LYS A 296 10.90 -15.81 -13.23
CA LYS A 296 9.96 -16.18 -12.17
C LYS A 296 9.27 -14.94 -11.64
N THR A 297 7.97 -15.05 -11.38
CA THR A 297 7.18 -13.99 -10.74
C THR A 297 6.46 -14.55 -9.53
N TYR A 298 6.52 -13.82 -8.43
CA TYR A 298 5.64 -13.96 -7.28
C TYR A 298 4.74 -12.74 -7.27
N ALA A 299 3.44 -12.92 -7.53
CA ALA A 299 2.50 -11.81 -7.50
C ALA A 299 2.36 -11.27 -6.07
N LYS A 300 1.91 -10.03 -5.90
CA LYS A 300 1.54 -9.51 -4.57
C LYS A 300 0.49 -10.42 -3.92
N GLY A 301 0.65 -10.71 -2.63
CA GLY A 301 -0.21 -11.60 -1.87
C GLY A 301 0.04 -13.09 -2.09
N SER A 302 1.06 -13.46 -2.87
CA SER A 302 1.41 -14.87 -3.11
C SER A 302 2.24 -15.42 -1.95
N ALA A 303 2.15 -16.73 -1.72
CA ALA A 303 3.05 -17.42 -0.79
C ALA A 303 4.50 -17.46 -1.32
N VAL A 304 5.45 -17.15 -0.45
CA VAL A 304 6.90 -17.17 -0.64
C VAL A 304 7.57 -17.58 0.66
N ASN A 305 8.36 -18.66 0.66
CA ASN A 305 9.10 -19.11 1.84
C ASN A 305 10.23 -18.15 2.20
N ALA A 306 10.75 -18.28 3.44
CA ALA A 306 11.87 -17.45 3.89
C ALA A 306 13.14 -17.72 3.06
N VAL A 307 13.25 -18.94 2.54
CA VAL A 307 14.25 -19.33 1.54
C VAL A 307 13.49 -19.99 0.39
N GLU A 308 13.53 -19.37 -0.77
CA GLU A 308 12.98 -19.94 -2.00
C GLU A 308 14.10 -20.60 -2.81
N SER A 309 13.82 -21.77 -3.36
CA SER A 309 14.69 -22.45 -4.32
C SER A 309 14.00 -22.47 -5.68
N ILE A 310 14.68 -21.95 -6.70
CA ILE A 310 14.21 -21.99 -8.08
C ILE A 310 15.19 -22.83 -8.91
N PRO A 311 14.81 -24.07 -9.30
CA PRO A 311 15.70 -24.96 -10.00
C PRO A 311 15.93 -24.49 -11.44
N VAL A 312 17.19 -24.54 -11.87
CA VAL A 312 17.62 -24.28 -13.24
C VAL A 312 18.54 -25.39 -13.72
N PHE A 313 18.47 -25.71 -15.01
CA PHE A 313 19.28 -26.76 -15.62
C PHE A 313 20.19 -26.15 -16.67
N ALA A 314 21.50 -26.31 -16.49
CA ALA A 314 22.50 -25.89 -17.45
C ALA A 314 22.86 -27.04 -18.38
N THR A 315 23.12 -26.72 -19.65
CA THR A 315 23.54 -27.66 -20.69
C THR A 315 24.46 -26.93 -21.68
N TYR A 316 25.38 -27.66 -22.33
CA TYR A 316 26.19 -27.12 -23.42
C TYR A 316 25.35 -26.83 -24.67
N TYR A 317 25.76 -25.81 -25.43
CA TYR A 317 25.18 -25.46 -26.72
C TYR A 317 26.29 -25.14 -27.73
N VAL A 318 26.31 -25.82 -28.87
CA VAL A 318 27.28 -25.59 -29.94
C VAL A 318 26.82 -24.40 -30.78
N LEU A 319 27.60 -23.31 -30.71
CA LEU A 319 27.41 -22.06 -31.45
C LEU A 319 27.98 -22.17 -32.86
N ASP A 320 29.24 -22.61 -32.95
CA ASP A 320 30.04 -22.67 -34.17
C ASP A 320 31.02 -23.86 -34.10
N PRO A 321 30.71 -24.99 -34.76
CA PRO A 321 31.58 -26.17 -34.76
C PRO A 321 33.02 -25.91 -35.21
N ALA A 322 33.27 -24.91 -36.06
CA ALA A 322 34.60 -24.61 -36.59
C ALA A 322 35.52 -23.94 -35.57
N LYS A 323 34.97 -23.35 -34.50
CA LYS A 323 35.71 -22.61 -33.46
C LYS A 323 35.90 -23.40 -32.17
N ILE A 324 35.53 -24.68 -32.15
CA ILE A 324 35.62 -25.50 -30.94
C ILE A 324 37.07 -25.79 -30.60
N LYS A 325 37.46 -25.46 -29.37
CA LYS A 325 38.78 -25.75 -28.80
C LYS A 325 38.62 -26.53 -27.49
N ALA A 326 39.50 -27.49 -27.23
CA ALA A 326 39.53 -28.18 -25.94
C ALA A 326 40.03 -27.22 -24.84
N GLY A 327 39.45 -27.33 -23.64
CA GLY A 327 39.86 -26.52 -22.49
C GLY A 327 38.68 -26.14 -21.59
N PRO A 328 38.96 -25.43 -20.49
CA PRO A 328 37.92 -24.91 -19.61
C PRO A 328 37.09 -23.83 -20.30
N LEU A 329 35.78 -23.85 -20.06
CA LEU A 329 34.83 -22.85 -20.51
C LEU A 329 34.10 -22.28 -19.30
N GLN A 330 33.91 -20.97 -19.28
CA GLN A 330 33.12 -20.31 -18.25
C GLN A 330 32.21 -19.27 -18.89
N SER A 331 31.01 -19.11 -18.34
CA SER A 331 30.17 -17.96 -18.61
C SER A 331 29.56 -17.45 -17.31
N LYS A 332 29.07 -16.20 -17.34
CA LYS A 332 28.52 -15.52 -16.16
C LYS A 332 27.23 -14.82 -16.53
N ALA A 333 26.26 -14.89 -15.63
CA ALA A 333 25.03 -14.10 -15.68
C ALA A 333 24.72 -13.57 -14.28
N LEU A 334 24.17 -12.37 -14.22
CA LEU A 334 23.67 -11.73 -13.02
C LEU A 334 22.23 -12.16 -12.78
N ILE A 335 21.95 -12.63 -11.57
CA ILE A 335 20.58 -12.83 -11.08
C ILE A 335 20.06 -11.48 -10.59
N VAL A 336 18.97 -11.00 -11.18
CA VAL A 336 18.35 -9.72 -10.84
C VAL A 336 16.99 -9.99 -10.22
N VAL A 337 16.76 -9.45 -9.03
CA VAL A 337 15.47 -9.44 -8.36
C VAL A 337 14.91 -8.02 -8.41
N SER A 338 13.79 -7.87 -9.11
CA SER A 338 13.06 -6.63 -9.27
C SER A 338 11.79 -6.64 -8.42
N TYR A 339 11.38 -5.45 -7.98
CA TYR A 339 10.25 -5.23 -7.10
C TYR A 339 9.28 -4.24 -7.74
N ASN A 340 8.02 -4.65 -7.90
CA ASN A 340 6.97 -3.84 -8.50
C ASN A 340 5.76 -3.70 -7.58
#